data_AF-A0A0F9JBP2-F1
#
_entry.id   AF-A0A0F9JBP2-F1
#
_cell.length_a   1.000
_cell.length_b   1.000
_cell.length_c   1.000
_cell.angle_alpha   90.00
_cell.angle_beta   90.00
_cell.angle_gamma   90.00
#
_symmetry.space_group_name_H-M   'P 1'
#
loop_
_entity.id
_entity.type
_entity.pdbx_description
1 polymer ?
#
loop_
_entity_poly.entity_id
_entity_poly.type
_entity_poly.pdbx_seq_one_letter_code
_entity_poly.pdbx_strand_id
1 'polypeptide(L)' 'MKLHEVLDITPHEEKHCLRKQRYPTLKQARMALLKCWKKGRKERSLYPCKYCNQFHLTKKKPSGMAIT' A
#
# COMPACT_ATOMS: atom_id res chain seq x y z
N MET A 1 -31.13 10.09 -0.58
CA MET A 1 -29.78 9.77 -0.09
C MET A 1 -29.68 8.26 0.01
N LYS A 2 -28.98 7.59 -0.91
CA LYS A 2 -28.93 6.12 -0.99
C LYS A 2 -27.56 5.60 -0.59
N LEU A 3 -27.63 4.47 0.11
CA LEU A 3 -26.67 3.86 1.01
C LEU A 3 -25.25 3.70 0.42
N HIS A 4 -24.28 3.84 1.33
CA HIS A 4 -22.90 3.41 1.18
C HIS A 4 -22.80 2.03 0.52
N GLU A 5 -22.12 1.98 -0.64
CA GLU A 5 -21.53 0.76 -1.18
C GLU A 5 -20.52 0.22 -0.16
N VAL A 6 -20.96 -0.75 0.64
CA VAL A 6 -20.05 -1.55 1.46
C VAL A 6 -19.38 -2.52 0.50
N LEU A 7 -18.22 -2.12 -0.01
CA LEU A 7 -17.33 -2.98 -0.77
C LEU A 7 -17.13 -4.28 0.04
N ASP A 8 -17.54 -5.40 -0.55
CA ASP A 8 -17.41 -6.77 -0.05
C ASP A 8 -15.91 -7.13 0.07
N ILE A 9 -15.26 -6.63 1.11
CA ILE A 9 -13.88 -6.97 1.44
C ILE A 9 -13.96 -8.23 2.30
N THR A 10 -13.48 -9.35 1.76
CA THR A 10 -13.49 -10.60 2.52
C THR A 10 -12.70 -10.42 3.83
N PRO A 11 -13.15 -10.98 4.97
CA PRO A 11 -12.55 -10.74 6.28
C PRO A 11 -11.08 -11.20 6.39
N HIS A 12 -10.63 -12.05 5.47
CA HIS A 12 -9.22 -12.46 5.38
C HIS A 12 -8.32 -11.37 4.78
N GLU A 13 -8.81 -10.63 3.79
CA GLU A 13 -8.06 -9.59 3.07
C GLU A 13 -7.95 -8.29 3.88
N GLU A 14 -8.98 -7.99 4.69
CA GLU A 14 -8.94 -6.89 5.65
C GLU A 14 -7.90 -7.12 6.76
N LYS A 15 -7.80 -8.35 7.30
CA LYS A 15 -6.81 -8.73 8.32
C LYS A 15 -5.37 -8.52 7.85
N HIS A 16 -5.08 -8.81 6.58
CA HIS A 16 -3.77 -8.57 5.99
C HIS A 16 -3.45 -7.06 5.90
N CYS A 17 -4.46 -6.22 5.67
CA CYS A 17 -4.33 -4.76 5.68
C CYS A 17 -4.23 -4.17 7.09
N LEU A 18 -4.82 -4.79 8.11
CA LEU A 18 -4.75 -4.34 9.52
C LEU A 18 -3.33 -4.42 10.08
N ARG A 19 -2.57 -5.44 9.68
CA ARG A 19 -1.16 -5.60 10.10
C ARG A 19 -0.19 -4.70 9.34
N LYS A 20 -0.65 -4.00 8.29
CA LYS A 20 0.19 -3.14 7.45
C LYS A 20 -0.13 -1.68 7.69
N GLN A 21 0.91 -0.85 7.59
CA GLN A 21 0.70 0.58 7.60
C GLN A 21 -0.03 1.01 6.31
N ARG A 22 -1.18 1.68 6.49
CA ARG A 22 -2.04 2.20 5.43
C ARG A 22 -1.68 3.66 5.17
N TYR A 23 -1.44 4.00 3.91
CA TYR A 23 -1.20 5.38 3.50
C TYR A 23 -2.37 5.89 2.65
N PRO A 24 -3.22 6.79 3.20
CA PRO A 24 -4.30 7.53 2.52
C PRO A 24 -4.00 8.03 1.12
N THR A 25 -2.78 8.50 0.91
CA THR A 25 -2.40 9.19 -0.32
C THR A 25 -1.06 8.71 -0.84
N LEU A 26 -0.89 8.81 -2.16
CA LEU A 26 0.39 8.54 -2.82
C LEU A 26 1.52 9.42 -2.25
N LYS A 27 1.22 10.67 -1.88
CA LYS A 27 2.17 11.59 -1.25
C LYS A 27 2.71 11.03 0.07
N GLN A 28 1.83 10.60 0.97
CA GLN A 28 2.23 10.00 2.24
C GLN A 28 3.01 8.70 2.05
N ALA A 29 2.58 7.85 1.11
CA ALA A 29 3.28 6.61 0.78
C ALA A 29 4.71 6.86 0.26
N ARG A 30 4.87 7.85 -0.64
CA ARG A 30 6.19 8.26 -1.15
C ARG A 30 7.08 8.82 -0.05
N MET A 31 6.54 9.65 0.84
CA MET A 31 7.31 10.15 2.00
C MET A 31 7.79 9.02 2.90
N ALA A 32 6.94 8.03 3.17
CA ALA A 32 7.32 6.86 3.96
C ALA A 32 8.34 5.96 3.24
N LEU A 33 8.22 5.82 1.92
CA LEU A 33 9.19 5.11 1.09
C LEU A 33 10.56 5.79 1.13
N LEU A 34 10.62 7.10 0.94
CA LEU A 34 11.84 7.90 1.06
C LEU A 34 12.48 7.77 2.44
N LYS A 35 11.68 7.79 3.52
CA LYS A 35 12.20 7.52 4.88
C LYS A 35 12.82 6.13 4.99
N CYS A 36 12.25 5.12 4.34
CA CYS A 36 12.83 3.78 4.31
C CYS A 36 14.16 3.75 3.53
N TRP A 37 14.22 4.42 2.38
CA TRP A 37 15.44 4.52 1.57
C TRP A 37 16.57 5.26 2.29
N LYS A 38 16.26 6.35 3.00
CA LYS A 38 17.22 7.06 3.87
C LYS A 38 17.79 6.17 4.99
N LYS A 39 17.04 5.17 5.42
CA LYS A 39 17.47 4.15 6.41
C LYS A 39 18.17 2.94 5.77
N GLY A 40 18.54 3.01 4.49
CA GLY A 40 19.24 1.94 3.77
C GLY A 40 18.33 0.87 3.16
N ARG A 41 17.01 0.92 3.36
CA ARG A 41 16.04 -0.07 2.86
C ARG A 41 15.58 0.24 1.45
N LYS A 42 16.53 0.34 0.51
CA LYS A 42 16.29 0.73 -0.90
C LYS A 42 15.49 -0.31 -1.69
N GLU A 43 15.42 -1.54 -1.21
CA GLU A 43 14.63 -2.62 -1.81
C GLU A 43 13.11 -2.43 -1.67
N ARG A 44 12.66 -1.54 -0.78
CA ARG A 44 11.23 -1.29 -0.60
C ARG A 44 10.61 -0.62 -1.82
N SER A 45 9.37 -0.99 -2.09
CA SER A 45 8.50 -0.41 -3.12
C SER A 45 7.13 -0.08 -2.52
N LEU A 46 6.35 0.74 -3.21
CA LEU A 46 4.95 1.05 -2.86
C LEU A 46 4.01 0.38 -3.87
N TYR A 47 2.83 -0.05 -3.42
CA TYR A 47 1.76 -0.53 -4.30
C TYR A 47 0.39 -0.07 -3.81
N PRO A 48 -0.56 0.20 -4.73
CA PRO A 48 -1.96 0.45 -4.36
C PRO A 48 -2.62 -0.88 -3.97
N CYS A 49 -3.31 -0.89 -2.83
CA CYS A 49 -4.06 -2.05 -2.36
C CYS A 49 -5.46 -2.04 -2.96
N LYS A 50 -5.83 -3.11 -3.65
CA LYS A 50 -7.18 -3.28 -4.22
C LYS A 50 -8.26 -3.51 -3.15
N TYR A 51 -7.87 -3.90 -1.94
CA TYR A 51 -8.80 -4.27 -0.87
C TYR A 51 -9.21 -3.08 0.00
N CYS A 52 -8.24 -2.28 0.43
CA CYS A 52 -8.51 -1.13 1.30
C CYS A 52 -8.47 0.21 0.57
N ASN A 53 -8.19 0.22 -0.74
CA ASN A 53 -7.97 1.42 -1.56
C ASN A 53 -6.89 2.36 -1.01
N GLN A 54 -5.98 1.85 -0.18
CA GLN A 54 -4.85 2.58 0.40
C GLN A 54 -3.52 2.13 -0.23
N PHE A 55 -2.47 2.92 -0.03
CA PHE A 55 -1.12 2.52 -0.43
C PHE A 55 -0.42 1.74 0.70
N HIS A 56 0.35 0.73 0.32
CA HIS A 56 1.18 -0.05 1.21
C HIS A 56 2.63 -0.13 0.72
N LEU A 57 3.55 -0.34 1.65
CA LEU A 57 4.95 -0.63 1.34
C LEU A 57 5.18 -2.14 1.33
N THR A 58 5.99 -2.61 0.38
CA THR A 58 6.39 -4.00 0.23
C THR A 58 7.90 -4.11 0.07
N LYS A 59 8.48 -5.23 0.51
CA LYS A 59 9.89 -5.58 0.25
C LYS A 59 10.09 -6.26 -1.11
N LYS A 60 9.03 -6.86 -1.67
CA LYS A 60 9.08 -7.43 -3.02
C LYS A 60 8.94 -6.29 -4.02
N LYS A 61 9.97 -6.03 -4.83
CA LYS A 61 9.76 -5.29 -6.08
C LYS A 61 8.74 -6.08 -6.89
N PRO A 62 7.63 -5.50 -7.35
CA PRO A 62 6.78 -6.17 -8.32
C PRO A 62 7.65 -6.47 -9.55
N SER A 63 7.91 -7.75 -9.79
CA SER A 63 8.57 -8.25 -10.99
C SER A 63 7.74 -7.81 -12.20
N GLY A 64 8.14 -6.73 -12.86
CA GLY A 64 7.41 -6.13 -13.98
C GLY A 64 7.32 -4.60 -13.98
N MET A 65 7.68 -3.92 -12.89
CA MET A 65 7.73 -2.46 -12.89
C MET A 65 9.12 -2.00 -13.32
N ALA A 66 9.33 -1.95 -14.63
CA ALA A 66 10.53 -1.41 -15.25
C ALA A 66 10.76 0.01 -14.75
N ILE A 67 11.97 0.24 -14.22
CA ILE A 67 12.46 1.58 -13.93
C ILE A 67 13.01 2.07 -15.28
N THR A 68 12.18 2.73 -16.06
CA THR A 68 12.60 3.63 -17.13
C THR A 68 12.46 5.05 -16.63
#